data_AF-A0A4Q4Y8V9-F1
#
_entry.id   AF-A0A4Q4Y8V9-F1
#
_cell.length_a   1.000
_cell.length_b   1.000
_cell.length_c   1.000
_cell.angle_alpha   90.00
_cell.angle_beta   90.00
_cell.angle_gamma   90.00
#
_symmetry.space_group_name_H-M   'P 1'
#
loop_
_entity.id
_entity.type
_entity.pdbx_description
1 polymer ?
#
loop_
_entity_poly.entity_id
_entity_poly.type
_entity_poly.pdbx_seq_one_letter_code
_entity_poly.pdbx_strand_id
1 'polypeptide(L)'
;MPEFPVTNGVTTFREPPEGYVVNFANPQQQLVLEHYLVFGIGGTLAFLAMLQRVYSKIFLYSGLQINDGFMFLAWVSQIRQGFVAQEEPFANSGSLDFITSHADHMRL
;
A
#
# COMPACT_ATOMS: atom_id res chain seq x y z
N MET A 1 21.48 -4.94 -32.77
CA MET A 1 20.47 -4.30 -31.90
C MET A 1 20.20 -5.28 -30.78
N PRO A 2 20.35 -4.94 -29.49
CA PRO A 2 19.91 -5.84 -28.42
C PRO A 2 18.40 -6.05 -28.55
N GLU A 3 17.99 -7.31 -28.68
CA GLU A 3 16.60 -7.73 -28.80
C GLU A 3 15.94 -7.66 -27.43
N PHE A 4 14.79 -6.99 -27.32
CA PHE A 4 14.06 -6.91 -26.06
C PHE A 4 13.41 -8.26 -25.75
N PRO A 5 13.45 -8.73 -24.48
CA PRO A 5 12.81 -9.98 -24.10
C PRO A 5 11.28 -9.88 -24.29
N VAL A 6 10.68 -10.95 -24.81
CA VAL A 6 9.23 -11.05 -25.01
C VAL A 6 8.66 -11.90 -23.89
N THR A 7 7.89 -11.29 -22.98
CA THR A 7 7.16 -11.99 -21.93
C THR A 7 5.68 -12.04 -22.29
N ASN A 8 5.10 -13.24 -22.44
CA ASN A 8 3.70 -13.44 -22.81
C ASN A 8 3.25 -12.66 -24.07
N GLY A 9 4.13 -12.57 -25.08
CA GLY A 9 3.84 -11.85 -26.34
C GLY A 9 3.95 -10.33 -26.25
N VAL A 10 4.32 -9.77 -25.09
CA VAL A 10 4.58 -8.34 -24.90
C VAL A 10 6.08 -8.11 -24.77
N THR A 11 6.63 -7.17 -25.54
CA THR A 11 8.03 -6.74 -25.40
C THR A 11 8.21 -6.03 -24.06
N THR A 12 8.99 -6.62 -23.16
CA THR A 12 9.30 -6.06 -21.84
C THR A 12 10.70 -5.46 -21.83
N PHE A 13 10.90 -4.42 -21.03
CA PHE A 13 12.21 -3.77 -20.90
C PHE A 13 13.22 -4.64 -20.13
N ARG A 14 12.72 -5.46 -19.21
CA ARG A 14 13.51 -6.35 -18.37
C ARG A 14 12.79 -7.69 -18.24
N GLU A 15 13.55 -8.77 -18.22
CA GLU A 15 13.03 -10.09 -17.90
C GLU A 15 12.41 -10.12 -16.50
N PRO A 16 11.35 -10.94 -16.30
CA PRO A 16 10.76 -11.13 -14.99
C PRO A 16 11.78 -11.75 -14.02
N PRO A 17 11.73 -11.38 -12.74
CA PRO A 17 12.49 -12.07 -11.70
C PRO A 17 12.19 -13.57 -11.68
N GLU A 18 13.19 -14.39 -11.31
CA GLU A 18 13.04 -15.84 -11.21
C GLU A 18 11.87 -16.20 -10.27
N GLY A 19 10.92 -17.01 -10.76
CA GLY A 19 9.71 -17.41 -10.05
C GLY A 19 8.53 -16.42 -10.12
N TYR A 20 8.66 -15.26 -10.78
CA TYR A 20 7.56 -14.31 -10.96
C TYR A 20 6.72 -14.65 -12.20
N VAL A 21 5.52 -15.18 -11.99
CA VAL A 21 4.55 -15.43 -13.07
C VAL A 21 3.93 -14.09 -13.47
N VAL A 22 4.30 -13.59 -14.65
CA VAL A 22 3.77 -12.33 -15.19
C VAL A 22 2.33 -12.56 -15.64
N ASN A 23 1.39 -11.94 -14.92
CA ASN A 23 -0.03 -11.91 -15.30
C ASN A 23 -0.44 -10.46 -15.57
N PHE A 24 -0.68 -10.12 -16.83
CA PHE A 24 -1.12 -8.78 -17.23
C PHE A 24 -2.62 -8.54 -17.02
N ALA A 25 -3.43 -9.61 -16.93
CA ALA A 25 -4.87 -9.50 -16.74
C ALA A 25 -5.22 -9.23 -15.27
N ASN A 26 -4.46 -9.81 -14.34
CA ASN A 26 -4.57 -9.55 -12.92
C ASN A 26 -3.17 -9.40 -12.31
N PRO A 27 -2.60 -8.18 -12.32
CA PRO A 27 -1.25 -7.96 -11.82
C PRO A 27 -1.19 -8.18 -10.31
N GLN A 28 -0.24 -8.99 -9.87
CA GLN A 28 0.05 -9.17 -8.45
C GLN A 28 0.53 -7.84 -7.85
N GLN A 29 -0.13 -7.38 -6.78
CA GLN A 29 0.32 -6.20 -6.04
C GLN A 29 1.68 -6.48 -5.40
N GLN A 30 2.62 -5.57 -5.62
CA GLN A 30 3.94 -5.62 -4.99
C GLN A 30 3.96 -4.74 -3.74
N LEU A 31 4.79 -5.12 -2.76
CA LEU A 31 5.12 -4.30 -1.59
C LEU A 31 3.91 -4.02 -0.66
N VAL A 32 2.93 -4.93 -0.61
CA VAL A 32 1.72 -4.80 0.21
C VAL A 32 2.07 -4.53 1.67
N LEU A 33 2.98 -5.33 2.25
CA LEU A 33 3.41 -5.20 3.65
C LEU A 33 4.14 -3.87 3.91
N GLU A 34 5.04 -3.48 3.02
CA GLU A 34 5.82 -2.26 3.17
C GLU A 34 4.92 -1.02 3.07
N HIS A 35 3.91 -1.07 2.20
CA HIS A 35 2.91 -0.01 2.07
C HIS A 35 2.09 0.15 3.36
N TYR A 36 1.67 -0.96 3.99
CA TYR A 36 1.00 -0.93 5.30
C TYR A 36 1.90 -0.36 6.40
N LEU A 37 3.19 -0.71 6.41
CA LEU A 37 4.15 -0.20 7.41
C LEU A 37 4.41 1.29 7.25
N VAL A 38 4.64 1.76 6.02
CA VAL A 38 4.86 3.17 5.72
C VAL A 38 3.61 3.99 6.02
N PHE A 39 2.43 3.48 5.67
CA PHE A 39 1.18 4.16 5.95
C PHE A 39 0.86 4.19 7.45
N GLY A 40 1.06 3.08 8.16
CA GLY A 40 0.83 3.00 9.60
C GLY A 40 1.78 3.87 10.41
N ILE A 41 3.09 3.73 10.21
CA ILE A 41 4.11 4.46 10.96
C ILE A 41 4.17 5.92 10.50
N GLY A 42 4.23 6.16 9.18
CA GLY A 42 4.30 7.49 8.60
C GLY A 42 3.03 8.30 8.87
N GLY A 43 1.85 7.69 8.75
CA GLY A 43 0.57 8.32 9.07
C GLY A 43 0.45 8.70 10.54
N THR A 44 0.90 7.84 11.45
CA THR A 44 0.88 8.10 12.90
C THR A 44 1.90 9.18 13.29
N LEU A 45 3.11 9.18 12.72
CA LEU A 45 4.10 10.24 12.96
C LEU A 45 3.62 11.60 12.46
N ALA A 46 2.99 11.66 11.28
CA ALA A 46 2.40 12.89 10.76
C ALA A 46 1.29 13.43 11.70
N PHE A 47 0.47 12.55 12.27
CA PHE A 47 -0.54 12.91 13.25
C PHE A 47 0.07 13.46 14.55
N LEU A 48 1.10 12.80 15.09
CA LEU A 48 1.80 13.26 16.29
C LEU A 48 2.48 14.63 16.09
N ALA A 49 3.13 14.83 14.94
CA ALA A 49 3.72 16.11 14.58
C ALA A 49 2.67 17.23 14.43
N MET A 50 1.48 16.88 13.91
CA MET A 50 0.36 17.80 13.81
C MET A 50 -0.18 18.19 15.19
N LEU A 51 -0.33 17.24 16.12
CA LEU A 51 -0.72 17.52 17.51
C LEU A 51 0.28 18.44 18.20
N GLN A 52 1.58 18.19 18.03
CA GLN A 52 2.64 19.06 18.57
C GLN A 52 2.53 20.50 18.03
N ARG A 53 2.24 20.65 16.73
CA ARG A 53 2.08 21.95 16.08
C ARG A 53 0.86 22.70 16.59
N VAL A 54 -0.26 22.02 16.78
CA VAL A 54 -1.50 22.61 17.33
C VAL A 54 -1.30 23.00 18.79
N TYR A 55 -0.65 22.17 19.60
CA TYR A 55 -0.36 22.47 21.00
C TYR A 55 0.44 23.76 21.17
N SER A 56 1.52 23.91 20.40
CA SER A 56 2.37 25.12 20.45
C SER A 56 1.60 26.37 20.05
N LYS A 57 0.72 26.26 19.05
CA LYS A 57 -0.11 27.38 18.63
C LYS A 57 -1.16 27.73 19.67
N ILE A 58 -1.92 26.76 20.20
CA ILE A 58 -2.94 27.03 21.23
C ILE A 58 -2.33 27.68 22.49
N PHE A 59 -1.12 27.27 22.88
CA PHE A 59 -0.48 27.76 24.11
C PHE A 59 0.23 29.12 23.94
N LEU A 60 0.83 29.41 22.78
CA LEU A 60 1.57 30.67 22.54
C LEU A 60 0.84 31.71 21.69
N TYR A 61 -0.09 31.31 20.83
CA TYR A 61 -0.79 32.18 19.89
C TYR A 61 -2.30 31.96 20.03
N SER A 62 -3.03 32.97 20.51
CA SER A 62 -4.49 32.92 20.69
C SER A 62 -5.27 32.97 19.35
N GLY A 63 -4.93 32.09 18.39
CA GLY A 63 -5.53 32.05 17.07
C GLY A 63 -5.14 30.82 16.25
N LEU A 64 -6.09 29.92 16.06
CA LEU A 64 -6.01 28.85 15.05
C LEU A 64 -6.18 29.47 13.66
N GLN A 65 -5.19 29.29 12.79
CA GLN A 65 -5.25 29.80 11.42
C GLN A 65 -5.95 28.80 10.51
N ILE A 66 -6.65 29.30 9.49
CA ILE A 66 -7.33 28.49 8.49
C ILE A 66 -6.37 27.51 7.79
N ASN A 67 -5.08 27.88 7.70
CA ASN A 67 -4.00 27.06 7.17
C ASN A 67 -3.78 25.75 7.97
N ASP A 68 -3.96 25.79 9.29
CA ASP A 68 -3.84 24.59 10.12
C ASP A 68 -5.03 23.63 9.88
N GLY A 69 -6.21 24.18 9.58
CA GLY A 69 -7.38 23.41 9.14
C GLY A 69 -7.16 22.72 7.79
N PHE A 70 -6.53 23.40 6.83
CA PHE A 70 -6.16 22.79 5.54
C PHE A 70 -5.12 21.67 5.69
N MET A 71 -4.16 21.79 6.62
CA MET A 71 -3.24 20.67 6.94
C MET A 71 -3.97 19.46 7.51
N PHE A 72 -4.97 19.67 8.38
CA PHE A 72 -5.77 18.57 8.93
C PHE A 72 -6.60 17.86 7.84
N LEU A 73 -7.24 18.62 6.96
CA LEU A 73 -8.00 18.08 5.83
C LEU A 73 -7.10 17.32 4.85
N ALA A 74 -5.90 17.82 4.57
CA ALA A 74 -4.92 17.14 3.74
C ALA A 74 -4.52 15.78 4.35
N TRP A 75 -4.26 15.72 5.66
CA TRP A 75 -3.96 14.47 6.35
C TRP A 75 -5.13 13.47 6.30
N VAL A 76 -6.38 13.92 6.51
CA VAL A 76 -7.56 13.04 6.37
C VAL A 76 -7.74 12.52 4.95
N SER A 77 -7.46 13.34 3.94
CA SER A 77 -7.54 12.94 2.53
C SER A 77 -6.50 11.87 2.15
N GLN A 78 -5.31 11.92 2.77
CA GLN A 78 -4.29 10.88 2.62
C GLN A 78 -4.79 9.53 3.15
N ILE A 79 -5.58 9.51 4.23
CA ILE A 79 -6.10 8.26 4.79
C ILE A 79 -7.07 7.59 3.81
N ARG A 80 -7.93 8.39 3.16
CA ARG A 80 -8.86 7.91 2.13
C ARG A 80 -8.11 7.26 0.97
N GLN A 81 -6.99 7.84 0.53
CA GLN A 81 -6.18 7.30 -0.56
C GLN A 81 -5.52 5.98 -0.17
N GLY A 82 -5.03 5.88 1.07
CA GLY A 82 -4.49 4.63 1.61
C GLY A 82 -5.54 3.51 1.71
N PHE A 83 -6.80 3.84 2.04
CA PHE A 83 -7.90 2.88 2.09
C PHE A 83 -8.39 2.46 0.69
N VAL A 84 -8.55 3.42 -0.24
CA VAL A 84 -8.95 3.15 -1.63
C VAL A 84 -7.89 2.34 -2.39
N ALA A 85 -6.62 2.44 -2.01
CA ALA A 85 -5.56 1.60 -2.55
C ALA A 85 -5.59 0.14 -2.05
N GLN A 86 -6.45 -0.20 -1.07
CA GLN A 86 -6.49 -1.50 -0.39
C GLN A 86 -7.73 -2.36 -0.69
N GLU A 87 -8.71 -1.87 -1.47
CA GLU A 87 -9.97 -2.61 -1.72
C GLU A 87 -9.85 -3.79 -2.71
N GLU A 88 -8.68 -4.03 -3.28
CA GLU A 88 -8.35 -5.22 -4.07
C GLU A 88 -7.01 -5.74 -3.47
N PRO A 89 -6.77 -6.97 -2.94
CA PRO A 89 -7.58 -8.20 -2.83
C PRO A 89 -7.20 -9.11 -1.62
N PHE A 90 -7.92 -9.15 -0.49
CA PHE A 90 -7.73 -10.27 0.48
C PHE A 90 -8.62 -11.50 0.15
N ALA A 91 -9.52 -11.37 -0.83
CA ALA A 91 -10.60 -12.33 -1.02
C ALA A 91 -10.38 -13.41 -2.08
N ASN A 92 -9.25 -13.49 -2.81
CA ASN A 92 -9.15 -14.51 -3.86
C ASN A 92 -7.74 -15.08 -4.12
N SER A 93 -7.68 -16.42 -4.07
CA SER A 93 -6.70 -17.35 -4.66
C SER A 93 -5.39 -17.73 -3.97
N GLY A 94 -4.94 -17.10 -2.87
CA GLY A 94 -3.65 -17.49 -2.23
C GLY A 94 -3.78 -18.38 -0.99
N SER A 95 -4.67 -18.01 -0.08
CA SER A 95 -4.77 -18.65 1.24
C SER A 95 -5.65 -19.91 1.23
N LEU A 96 -6.58 -20.03 0.28
CA LEU A 96 -7.45 -21.21 0.18
C LEU A 96 -6.67 -22.39 -0.41
N ASP A 97 -5.81 -22.16 -1.40
CA ASP A 97 -5.01 -23.22 -2.05
C ASP A 97 -3.98 -23.83 -1.11
N PHE A 98 -3.36 -23.02 -0.23
CA PHE A 98 -2.44 -23.51 0.80
C PHE A 98 -3.16 -24.34 1.88
N ILE A 99 -4.34 -23.91 2.33
CA ILE A 99 -5.12 -24.63 3.34
C ILE A 99 -5.71 -25.92 2.76
N THR A 100 -6.19 -25.89 1.51
CA THR A 100 -6.72 -27.09 0.84
C THR A 100 -5.62 -28.09 0.51
N SER A 101 -4.42 -27.64 0.07
CA SER A 101 -3.27 -28.52 -0.16
C SER A 101 -2.80 -29.21 1.13
N HIS A 102 -2.76 -28.49 2.26
CA HIS A 102 -2.37 -29.08 3.55
C HIS A 102 -3.41 -30.06 4.11
N ALA A 103 -4.69 -29.87 3.80
CA ALA A 103 -5.77 -30.77 4.24
C ALA A 103 -5.80 -32.10 3.47
N ASP A 104 -5.37 -32.12 2.20
CA ASP A 104 -5.31 -33.33 1.37
C ASP A 104 -4.16 -34.27 1.79
N HIS A 105 -3.04 -33.71 2.24
CA HIS A 105 -1.89 -34.49 2.72
C HIS A 105 -2.13 -35.18 4.09
N MET A 106 -3.19 -34.84 4.81
CA MET A 106 -3.58 -35.49 6.08
C MET A 106 -4.68 -36.55 5.91
N ARG A 107 -5.16 -36.80 4.68
CA ARG A 107 -6.22 -37.77 4.37
C ARG A 107 -5.73 -39.05 3.66
N LEU A 108 -4.42 -39.30 3.66
CA LEU A 108 -3.82 -40.56 3.22
C LEU A 108 -3.14 -41.28 4.39
#